data_AF-A0AAW2DI25-F1
#
_entry.id   AF-A0AAW2DI25-F1
#
_cell.length_a   1.000
_cell.length_b   1.000
_cell.length_c   1.000
_cell.angle_alpha   90.00
_cell.angle_beta   90.00
_cell.angle_gamma   90.00
#
_symmetry.space_group_name_H-M   'P 1'
#
loop_
_entity.id
_entity.type
_entity.pdbx_description
1 polymer ?
#
loop_
_entity_poly.entity_id
_entity_poly.type
_entity_poly.pdbx_seq_one_letter_code
_entity_poly.pdbx_strand_id
1 'polypeptide(L)'
;MCACNFDMRFTYVHSGWEGNANDSRVMQEALGHAEYEFPLLPRGSYYLVDSRYAIGSAFLPPHKSARYHTQEFQGVNRQPTTPQKLFNYRHS
;
A
#
# COMPACT_ATOMS: atom_id res chain seq x y z
N MET A 1 10.37 5.35 -2.29
CA MET A 1 9.11 4.60 -2.56
C MET A 1 9.36 3.61 -3.68
N CYS A 2 8.76 2.41 -3.60
CA CYS A 2 8.77 1.46 -4.70
C CYS A 2 7.36 0.94 -4.94
N ALA A 3 7.06 0.57 -6.19
CA ALA A 3 5.87 -0.18 -6.55
C ALA A 3 6.30 -1.49 -7.22
N CYS A 4 5.54 -2.54 -7.01
CA CYS A 4 5.77 -3.84 -7.62
C CYS A 4 4.46 -4.43 -8.15
N ASN A 5 4.60 -5.35 -9.11
CA ASN A 5 3.49 -6.15 -9.59
C ASN A 5 3.24 -7.37 -8.69
N PHE A 6 2.24 -8.19 -9.03
CA PHE A 6 1.90 -9.40 -8.26
C PHE A 6 3.00 -10.47 -8.24
N ASP A 7 3.96 -10.42 -9.17
CA ASP A 7 5.15 -11.29 -9.19
C ASP A 7 6.30 -10.75 -8.32
N MET A 8 6.03 -9.73 -7.49
CA MET A 8 7.02 -9.04 -6.64
C MET A 8 8.19 -8.42 -7.41
N ARG A 9 7.97 -8.07 -8.69
CA ARG A 9 8.96 -7.36 -9.51
C ARG A 9 8.73 -5.86 -9.40
N PHE A 10 9.77 -5.10 -9.10
CA PHE A 10 9.68 -3.64 -9.09
C PHE A 10 9.30 -3.11 -10.48
N THR A 11 8.22 -2.34 -10.53
CA THR A 11 7.76 -1.62 -11.73
C THR A 11 8.05 -0.13 -11.64
N TYR A 12 8.38 0.35 -10.44
CA TYR A 12 8.73 1.74 -10.18
C TYR A 12 9.60 1.85 -8.94
N VAL A 13 10.61 2.71 -8.99
CA VAL A 13 11.47 3.05 -7.86
C VAL A 13 11.71 4.55 -7.87
N HIS A 14 11.34 5.23 -6.79
CA HIS A 14 11.69 6.62 -6.50
C HIS A 14 12.57 6.65 -5.25
N SER A 15 13.86 6.85 -5.44
CA SER A 15 14.78 7.16 -4.36
C SER A 15 14.42 8.55 -3.86
N GLY A 16 13.87 8.66 -2.66
CA GLY A 16 13.48 9.94 -2.07
C GLY A 16 14.69 10.85 -1.82
N TRP A 17 14.49 11.89 -1.02
CA TRP A 17 15.56 12.84 -0.70
C TRP A 17 16.56 12.30 0.32
N GLU A 18 17.77 12.85 0.28
CA GLU A 18 18.79 12.64 1.30
C GLU A 18 18.28 13.07 2.68
N GLY A 19 18.50 12.22 3.70
CA GLY A 19 18.03 12.44 5.07
C GLY A 19 16.77 11.63 5.43
N ASN A 20 16.03 12.10 6.43
CA ASN A 20 14.87 11.38 7.00
C ASN A 20 13.55 11.86 6.37
N ALA A 21 13.42 11.68 5.05
CA ALA A 21 12.19 12.04 4.35
C ALA A 21 11.03 11.12 4.76
N ASN A 22 9.88 11.72 5.05
CA ASN A 22 8.66 10.97 5.36
C ASN A 22 8.16 10.22 4.10
N ASP A 23 7.77 8.96 4.25
CA ASP A 23 7.18 8.12 3.19
C ASP A 23 6.09 8.87 2.39
N SER A 24 5.20 9.59 3.09
CA SER A 24 4.12 10.38 2.48
C SER A 24 4.64 11.54 1.62
N ARG A 25 5.77 12.15 1.99
CA ARG A 25 6.39 13.24 1.21
C ARG A 25 6.99 12.69 -0.08
N VAL A 26 7.68 11.56 0.00
CA VAL A 26 8.29 10.89 -1.17
C VAL A 26 7.20 10.45 -2.16
N MET A 27 6.07 9.94 -1.66
CA MET A 27 4.93 9.61 -2.51
C MET A 27 4.29 10.84 -3.14
N GLN A 28 4.05 11.91 -2.37
CA GLN A 28 3.46 13.15 -2.90
C GLN A 28 4.32 13.76 -4.00
N GLU A 29 5.64 13.73 -3.85
CA GLU A 29 6.57 14.19 -4.88
C GLU A 29 6.44 13.34 -6.16
N ALA A 30 6.56 12.01 -6.04
CA ALA A 30 6.43 11.10 -7.17
C ALA A 30 5.11 11.26 -7.95
N LEU A 31 4.02 11.57 -7.25
CA LEU A 31 2.69 11.77 -7.84
C LEU A 31 2.43 13.19 -8.35
N GLY A 32 3.09 14.19 -7.75
CA GLY A 32 2.84 15.60 -8.03
C GLY A 32 3.58 16.12 -9.26
N HIS A 33 4.61 15.40 -9.71
CA HIS A 33 5.52 15.83 -10.77
C HIS A 33 5.54 14.83 -11.92
N ALA A 34 5.09 15.26 -13.09
CA ALA A 34 5.01 14.41 -14.28
C ALA A 34 6.38 13.89 -14.73
N GLU A 35 7.47 14.61 -14.43
CA GLU A 35 8.84 14.19 -14.74
C GLU A 35 9.27 12.88 -14.05
N TYR A 36 8.60 12.49 -12.96
CA TYR A 36 8.88 11.23 -12.28
C TYR A 36 8.07 10.05 -12.83
N GLU A 37 7.21 10.26 -13.82
CA GLU A 37 6.51 9.23 -14.59
C GLU A 37 5.90 8.10 -13.74
N PHE A 38 5.28 8.45 -12.60
CA PHE A 38 4.65 7.44 -11.74
C PHE A 38 3.55 6.68 -12.52
N PRO A 39 3.55 5.33 -12.52
CA PRO A 39 2.73 4.59 -13.48
C PRO A 39 1.24 4.74 -13.22
N LEU A 40 0.50 5.06 -14.29
CA LEU A 40 -0.97 5.08 -14.27
C LEU A 40 -1.52 3.66 -14.27
N LEU A 41 -2.50 3.42 -13.41
CA LEU A 41 -3.19 2.14 -13.34
C LEU A 41 -4.33 2.05 -14.38
N PRO A 42 -4.61 0.84 -14.91
CA PRO A 42 -5.83 0.60 -15.66
C PRO A 42 -7.08 0.97 -14.83
N ARG A 43 -8.16 1.38 -15.51
CA ARG A 43 -9.41 1.72 -14.83
C ARG A 43 -9.89 0.56 -13.97
N GLY A 44 -10.24 0.85 -12.72
CA GLY A 44 -10.70 -0.14 -11.74
C GLY A 44 -9.58 -0.88 -10.99
N SER A 45 -8.31 -0.55 -11.24
CA SER A 45 -7.17 -1.08 -10.49
C SER A 45 -6.70 -0.10 -9.42
N TYR A 46 -6.10 -0.63 -8.35
CA TYR A 46 -5.58 0.14 -7.22
C TYR A 46 -4.18 -0.35 -6.84
N TYR A 47 -3.34 0.55 -6.36
CA TYR A 47 -2.11 0.19 -5.66
C TYR A 47 -2.47 -0.22 -4.24
N LEU A 48 -2.03 -1.41 -3.83
CA LEU A 48 -1.97 -1.78 -2.41
C LEU A 48 -0.79 -1.05 -1.79
N VAL A 49 -1.02 -0.36 -0.68
CA VAL A 49 -0.02 0.50 -0.03
C VAL A 49 0.07 0.19 1.46
N ASP A 50 1.22 0.48 2.06
CA ASP A 50 1.36 0.38 3.52
C ASP A 50 0.33 1.27 4.24
N SER A 51 -0.05 0.84 5.44
CA SER A 51 -0.85 1.55 6.46
C SER A 51 -0.43 2.99 6.73
N ARG A 52 0.83 3.35 6.43
CA ARG A 52 1.38 4.71 6.57
C ARG A 52 0.90 5.67 5.49
N TYR A 53 0.37 5.18 4.39
CA TYR A 53 -0.14 5.99 3.30
C TYR A 53 -1.63 6.33 3.49
N ALA A 54 -2.03 7.48 2.97
CA ALA A 54 -3.43 7.89 2.98
C ALA A 54 -4.24 7.09 1.94
N ILE A 55 -5.51 6.85 2.26
CA ILE A 55 -6.46 6.30 1.28
C ILE A 55 -6.70 7.33 0.17
N GLY A 56 -6.73 6.87 -1.08
CA GLY A 56 -6.94 7.72 -2.24
C GLY A 56 -7.62 6.99 -3.39
N SER A 57 -7.95 7.71 -4.46
CA SER A 57 -8.63 7.16 -5.64
C SER A 57 -7.86 6.04 -6.34
N ALA A 58 -6.54 5.97 -6.16
CA ALA A 58 -5.67 4.94 -6.73
C ALA A 58 -4.90 4.13 -5.68
N PHE A 59 -5.10 4.40 -4.38
CA PHE A 59 -4.30 3.85 -3.29
C PHE A 59 -5.18 3.26 -2.19
N LEU A 60 -4.96 2.00 -1.90
CA LEU A 60 -5.78 1.22 -0.99
C LEU A 60 -4.93 0.69 0.18
N PRO A 61 -4.83 1.45 1.29
CA PRO A 61 -4.19 0.97 2.50
C PRO A 61 -5.08 -0.07 3.23
N PRO A 62 -4.51 -0.82 4.18
CA PRO A 62 -5.26 -1.65 5.12
C PRO A 62 -6.38 -0.87 5.81
N HIS A 63 -7.50 -1.55 6.08
CA HIS A 63 -8.58 -0.99 6.88
C HIS A 63 -8.09 -0.67 8.29
N LYS A 64 -8.22 0.61 8.66
CA LYS A 64 -7.98 1.08 10.02
C LYS A 64 -9.00 0.46 10.98
N SER A 65 -8.58 0.21 12.22
CA SER A 65 -9.42 -0.37 13.29
C SER A 65 -9.89 -1.81 13.05
N ALA A 66 -9.27 -2.53 12.09
CA ALA A 66 -9.37 -3.98 11.96
C ALA A 66 -8.00 -4.62 12.19
N ARG A 67 -7.98 -5.88 12.64
CA ARG A 67 -6.74 -6.67 12.75
C ARG A 67 -6.02 -6.66 11.41
N TYR A 68 -4.70 -6.47 11.45
CA TYR A 68 -3.88 -6.29 10.25
C TYR A 68 -2.84 -7.38 10.13
N HIS A 69 -2.00 -7.54 11.15
CA HIS A 69 -0.88 -8.47 11.06
C HIS A 69 -1.37 -9.91 10.95
N THR A 70 -0.86 -10.65 9.96
CA THR A 70 -1.19 -12.08 9.73
C THR A 70 -1.08 -12.93 11.01
N GLN A 71 -0.15 -12.59 11.90
CA GLN A 71 0.03 -13.24 13.21
C GLN A 71 -1.20 -13.10 14.14
N GLU A 72 -1.96 -12.01 14.07
CA GLU A 72 -3.17 -11.78 14.87
C GLU A 72 -4.33 -12.72 14.52
N PHE A 73 -4.22 -13.38 13.35
CA PHE A 73 -5.20 -14.34 12.85
C PHE A 73 -4.81 -15.80 13.15
N GLN A 74 -3.65 -16.05 13.74
CA GLN A 74 -3.22 -17.38 14.15
C GLN A 74 -3.88 -17.77 15.48
N GLY A 75 -4.56 -18.93 15.49
CA GLY A 75 -5.18 -19.53 16.69
C GLY A 75 -6.67 -19.85 16.53
N VAL A 76 -7.22 -20.59 17.51
CA VAL A 76 -8.63 -20.99 17.54
C VAL A 76 -9.52 -19.75 17.60
N ASN A 77 -10.56 -19.68 16.76
CA ASN A 77 -11.52 -18.57 16.66
C ASN A 77 -10.91 -17.21 16.25
N ARG A 78 -9.74 -17.18 15.59
CA ARG A 78 -9.10 -15.94 15.14
C ARG A 78 -9.17 -15.69 13.64
N GLN A 79 -9.85 -16.56 12.88
CA GLN A 79 -10.03 -16.38 11.45
C GLN A 79 -10.76 -15.06 11.10
N PRO A 80 -10.50 -14.48 9.93
CA PRO A 80 -11.17 -13.26 9.50
C PRO A 80 -12.69 -13.45 9.40
N THR A 81 -13.45 -12.70 10.20
CA THR A 81 -14.93 -12.80 10.24
C THR A 81 -15.64 -11.71 9.46
N THR A 82 -14.93 -10.69 8.99
CA THR A 82 -15.49 -9.56 8.24
C THR A 82 -14.71 -9.35 6.94
N PRO A 83 -15.33 -8.76 5.89
CA PRO A 83 -14.62 -8.44 4.65
C PRO A 83 -13.36 -7.61 4.86
N GLN A 84 -13.42 -6.65 5.80
CA GLN A 84 -12.28 -5.79 6.15
C GLN A 84 -11.11 -6.58 6.76
N LYS A 85 -11.41 -7.52 7.67
CA LYS A 85 -10.40 -8.41 8.26
C LYS A 85 -9.82 -9.36 7.21
N LEU A 86 -10.64 -9.86 6.29
CA LEU A 86 -10.19 -10.75 5.22
C LEU A 86 -9.27 -10.01 4.25
N PHE A 87 -9.63 -8.77 3.90
CA PHE A 87 -8.78 -7.89 3.12
C PHE A 87 -7.44 -7.66 3.80
N ASN A 88 -7.44 -7.21 5.06
CA ASN A 88 -6.23 -6.98 5.84
C ASN A 88 -5.35 -8.23 5.97
N TYR A 89 -5.93 -9.40 6.21
CA TYR A 89 -5.21 -10.67 6.30
C TYR A 89 -4.50 -11.05 4.99
N ARG A 90 -5.12 -10.78 3.83
CA ARG A 90 -4.52 -11.03 2.51
C ARG A 90 -3.54 -9.93 2.08
N HIS A 91 -3.62 -8.77 2.71
CA HIS A 91 -2.73 -7.64 2.49
C HIS A 91 -1.41 -7.78 3.28
N SER A 92 -1.45 -8.45 4.44
CA SER A 92 -0.31 -8.61 5.36
C SER A 92 0.61 -9.78 5.01
#